data_AF-A0A089JXT4-F1
#
_entry.id   AF-A0A089JXT4-F1
#
_cell.length_a   1.000
_cell.length_b   1.000
_cell.length_c   1.000
_cell.angle_alpha   90.00
_cell.angle_beta   90.00
_cell.angle_gamma   90.00
#
_symmetry.space_group_name_H-M   'P 1'
#
loop_
_entity.id
_entity.type
_entity.pdbx_description
1 polymer ?
#
loop_
_entity_poly.entity_id
_entity_poly.type
_entity_poly.pdbx_seq_one_letter_code
_entity_poly.pdbx_strand_id
1 'polypeptide(L)'
;MNIHNVLLPGKKGAFYGRHSTEEQTIDTQLHWANELAKEFGCEIIKEFVDIGVSAVKKNMAKRKGLTALLTYLETAEIDFVLIYDHTRLARNAMEHQKIRGFFNSKKIPVVMCSTRDLYNSGDLLGELLKDGYSKYEADAIRQRTEDNHYKKIKEGIYRGGKLPFGYEFSPDEYTFKVLPNEKNIVDDIFQKYQEGEGFHSIALSLEKKSFHGRDWTKDDVKLIITNPFYAGYLTAKRFRPNSHRQLTDKEEWIMGYCERITPFIRYEVWEYCYETYRSKRKGNVSPKNFKTPFFLRDILFCKNCKMPLKSKNQKNKYHGNPNGNSIYYCENKACSLRLEKNKVHEKFIEEEMSAVLIKYLSTQHKDIHEEILVNLKQKVDKLSQQIKELEITIEEFTLQIRRTEVELHSLDSNKPQELKNSFLRYRILLKEKINNSQILINEKKLKISYIENVESDFLLMKNLLATTILAEYTGEIDPRLRRLLLYLFERIEIGPDLVYDVTARIDLENDSPIVLSGFIT
;
A
#
# COMPACT_ATOMS: atom_id res chain seq x y z
N MET A 1 -58.18 6.80 2.42
CA MET A 1 -58.98 5.63 2.85
C MET A 1 -58.69 5.48 4.34
N ASN A 2 -59.70 5.43 5.20
CA ASN A 2 -59.54 5.35 6.66
C ASN A 2 -59.88 3.91 7.11
N ILE A 3 -59.34 3.43 8.22
CA ILE A 3 -59.61 2.10 8.78
C ILE A 3 -61.12 1.82 8.95
N HIS A 4 -61.93 2.84 9.26
CA HIS A 4 -63.40 2.74 9.37
C HIS A 4 -64.11 2.37 8.05
N ASN A 5 -63.46 2.57 6.90
CA ASN A 5 -64.00 2.19 5.59
C ASN A 5 -63.51 0.81 5.14
N VAL A 6 -62.59 0.21 5.91
CA VAL A 6 -61.94 -1.06 5.60
C VAL A 6 -62.43 -2.16 6.55
N LEU A 7 -62.51 -1.87 7.84
CA LEU A 7 -63.01 -2.77 8.86
C LEU A 7 -64.51 -2.50 9.07
N LEU A 8 -65.35 -3.42 8.59
CA LEU A 8 -66.81 -3.37 8.71
C LEU A 8 -67.34 -4.65 9.35
N PRO A 9 -68.47 -4.61 10.07
CA PRO A 9 -69.04 -5.80 10.69
C PRO A 9 -69.25 -6.95 9.69
N GLY A 10 -68.82 -8.17 10.06
CA GLY A 10 -68.92 -9.38 9.24
C GLY A 10 -67.82 -9.57 8.19
N LYS A 11 -66.87 -8.64 8.09
CA LYS A 11 -65.70 -8.77 7.19
C LYS A 11 -64.69 -9.78 7.73
N LYS A 12 -64.04 -10.50 6.82
CA LYS A 12 -63.09 -11.58 7.14
C LYS A 12 -61.67 -11.17 6.77
N GLY A 13 -60.75 -11.26 7.73
CA GLY A 13 -59.35 -10.87 7.54
C GLY A 13 -58.36 -11.94 7.96
N ALA A 14 -57.09 -11.70 7.62
CA ALA A 14 -55.97 -12.52 8.08
C ALA A 14 -55.01 -11.70 8.96
N PHE A 15 -54.30 -12.36 9.86
CA PHE A 15 -53.28 -11.74 10.70
C PHE A 15 -51.87 -12.17 10.27
N TYR A 16 -50.93 -11.22 10.30
CA TYR A 16 -49.50 -11.52 10.16
C TYR A 16 -48.66 -10.98 11.32
N GLY A 17 -47.95 -11.89 11.98
CA GLY A 17 -47.06 -11.61 13.12
C GLY A 17 -45.62 -12.05 12.87
N ARG A 18 -44.66 -11.36 13.49
CA ARG A 18 -43.24 -11.74 13.41
C ARG A 18 -42.48 -11.39 14.69
N HIS A 19 -41.57 -12.28 15.11
CA HIS A 19 -40.62 -11.98 16.19
C HIS A 19 -39.25 -12.66 16.02
N SER A 20 -38.23 -12.08 16.69
CA SER A 20 -36.83 -12.51 16.61
C SER A 20 -36.33 -13.39 17.78
N THR A 21 -36.97 -13.39 18.96
CA THR A 21 -36.57 -14.22 20.14
C THR A 21 -37.69 -14.34 21.21
N GLU A 22 -38.04 -15.54 21.67
CA GLU A 22 -39.04 -15.85 22.72
C GLU A 22 -40.54 -15.59 22.40
N GLU A 23 -41.38 -16.52 22.88
CA GLU A 23 -42.79 -16.75 22.50
C GLU A 23 -43.76 -15.62 22.91
N GLN A 24 -43.44 -14.86 23.96
CA GLN A 24 -44.37 -13.88 24.59
C GLN A 24 -44.75 -12.65 23.74
N THR A 25 -44.12 -12.45 22.58
CA THR A 25 -44.30 -11.25 21.74
C THR A 25 -45.24 -11.44 20.55
N ILE A 26 -45.51 -12.68 20.12
CA ILE A 26 -46.51 -12.94 19.08
C ILE A 26 -47.90 -12.91 19.69
N ASP A 27 -48.08 -13.50 20.88
CA ASP A 27 -49.35 -13.50 21.60
C ASP A 27 -49.85 -12.07 21.87
N THR A 28 -48.92 -11.17 22.22
CA THR A 28 -49.23 -9.74 22.37
C THR A 28 -49.72 -9.14 21.05
N GLN A 29 -49.04 -9.39 19.93
CA GLN A 29 -49.45 -8.86 18.62
C GLN A 29 -50.81 -9.40 18.17
N LEU A 30 -51.07 -10.69 18.43
CA LEU A 30 -52.32 -11.36 18.11
C LEU A 30 -53.45 -10.86 19.01
N HIS A 31 -53.17 -10.56 20.29
CA HIS A 31 -54.12 -9.95 21.20
C HIS A 31 -54.61 -8.59 20.68
N TRP A 32 -53.68 -7.69 20.30
CA TRP A 32 -54.03 -6.38 19.70
C TRP A 32 -54.84 -6.52 18.40
N ALA A 33 -54.49 -7.50 17.55
CA ALA A 33 -55.25 -7.76 16.33
C ALA A 33 -56.67 -8.25 16.62
N ASN A 34 -56.84 -9.14 17.60
CA ASN A 34 -58.14 -9.65 18.03
C ASN A 34 -59.01 -8.58 18.70
N GLU A 35 -58.42 -7.70 19.53
CA GLU A 35 -59.15 -6.57 20.10
C GLU A 35 -59.67 -5.64 19.01
N LEU A 36 -58.81 -5.27 18.04
CA LEU A 36 -59.21 -4.42 16.93
C LEU A 36 -60.28 -5.09 16.05
N ALA A 37 -60.16 -6.39 15.77
CA ALA A 37 -61.17 -7.12 15.01
C ALA A 37 -62.52 -7.15 15.74
N LYS A 38 -62.52 -7.41 17.05
CA LYS A 38 -63.74 -7.39 17.89
C LYS A 38 -64.39 -6.02 17.95
N GLU A 39 -63.58 -4.95 18.11
CA GLU A 39 -64.05 -3.56 18.14
C GLU A 39 -64.88 -3.22 16.89
N PHE A 40 -64.50 -3.74 15.73
CA PHE A 40 -65.16 -3.49 14.44
C PHE A 40 -66.10 -4.61 13.98
N GLY A 41 -66.35 -5.63 14.81
CA GLY A 41 -67.21 -6.77 14.47
C GLY A 41 -66.68 -7.63 13.30
N CYS A 42 -65.37 -7.63 13.07
CA CYS A 42 -64.70 -8.41 12.04
C CYS A 42 -64.19 -9.75 12.59
N GLU A 43 -63.93 -10.70 11.69
CA GLU A 43 -63.41 -12.04 12.03
C GLU A 43 -62.02 -12.27 11.44
N ILE A 44 -61.07 -12.75 12.24
CA ILE A 44 -59.76 -13.21 11.76
C ILE A 44 -59.88 -14.71 11.45
N ILE A 45 -59.83 -15.06 10.16
CA ILE A 45 -60.04 -16.45 9.70
C ILE A 45 -58.74 -17.23 9.51
N LYS A 46 -57.58 -16.56 9.51
CA LYS A 46 -56.29 -17.20 9.31
C LYS A 46 -55.14 -16.39 9.89
N GLU A 47 -54.15 -17.10 10.43
CA GLU A 47 -52.98 -16.52 11.07
C GLU A 47 -51.69 -17.00 10.39
N PHE A 48 -50.77 -16.07 10.19
CA PHE A 48 -49.46 -16.33 9.59
C PHE A 48 -48.37 -15.75 10.48
N VAL A 49 -47.41 -16.59 10.88
CA VAL A 49 -46.39 -16.19 11.87
C VAL A 49 -45.00 -16.60 11.41
N ASP A 50 -44.03 -15.70 11.55
CA ASP A 50 -42.60 -15.99 11.41
C ASP A 50 -41.90 -15.92 12.78
N ILE A 51 -41.58 -17.10 13.35
CA ILE A 51 -40.90 -17.26 14.66
C ILE A 51 -39.39 -17.39 14.45
N GLY A 52 -38.58 -16.61 15.18
CA GLY A 52 -37.11 -16.70 15.16
C GLY A 52 -36.46 -16.15 13.88
N VAL A 53 -37.14 -15.24 13.15
CA VAL A 53 -36.66 -14.72 11.86
C VAL A 53 -36.28 -13.24 11.96
N SER A 54 -34.98 -12.98 12.10
CA SER A 54 -34.42 -11.62 12.03
C SER A 54 -34.48 -11.04 10.61
N ALA A 55 -35.06 -9.84 10.47
CA ALA A 55 -35.12 -9.10 9.19
C ALA A 55 -33.76 -8.60 8.69
N VAL A 56 -32.74 -8.57 9.55
CA VAL A 56 -31.43 -7.97 9.23
C VAL A 56 -30.54 -8.91 8.43
N LYS A 57 -30.73 -10.23 8.54
CA LYS A 57 -29.81 -11.24 7.98
C LYS A 57 -30.41 -12.15 6.90
N LYS A 58 -31.73 -12.10 6.62
CA LYS A 58 -32.39 -13.05 5.72
C LYS A 58 -33.38 -12.39 4.77
N ASN A 59 -33.19 -12.63 3.46
CA ASN A 59 -34.07 -12.24 2.35
C ASN A 59 -35.53 -12.68 2.59
N MET A 60 -36.50 -11.95 2.00
CA MET A 60 -37.94 -12.24 1.94
C MET A 60 -38.25 -13.75 1.73
N ALA A 61 -37.48 -14.44 0.88
CA ALA A 61 -37.62 -15.87 0.59
C ALA A 61 -37.44 -16.82 1.79
N LYS A 62 -36.89 -16.35 2.92
CA LYS A 62 -36.69 -17.16 4.13
C LYS A 62 -37.76 -16.91 5.21
N ARG A 63 -38.76 -16.07 4.95
CA ARG A 63 -39.92 -15.77 5.82
C ARG A 63 -41.11 -16.65 5.39
N LYS A 64 -41.21 -17.86 5.96
CA LYS A 64 -42.21 -18.85 5.54
C LYS A 64 -43.64 -18.38 5.82
N GLY A 65 -43.86 -17.66 6.93
CA GLY A 65 -45.17 -17.10 7.29
C GLY A 65 -45.59 -16.01 6.30
N LEU A 66 -44.70 -15.08 5.97
CA LEU A 66 -44.97 -14.05 4.96
C LEU A 66 -45.24 -14.67 3.58
N THR A 67 -44.42 -15.62 3.15
CA THR A 67 -44.64 -16.30 1.86
C THR A 67 -45.98 -17.04 1.85
N ALA A 68 -46.34 -17.74 2.93
CA ALA A 68 -47.62 -18.44 3.04
C ALA A 68 -48.82 -17.48 3.01
N LEU A 69 -48.70 -16.30 3.63
CA LEU A 69 -49.71 -15.24 3.51
C LEU A 69 -49.86 -14.80 2.05
N LEU A 70 -48.75 -14.46 1.39
CA LEU A 70 -48.79 -13.98 0.00
C LEU A 70 -49.39 -15.03 -0.94
N THR A 71 -49.02 -16.30 -0.79
CA THR A 71 -49.60 -17.41 -1.57
C THR A 71 -51.08 -17.62 -1.24
N TYR A 72 -51.48 -17.50 0.02
CA TYR A 72 -52.89 -17.60 0.41
C TYR A 72 -53.74 -16.50 -0.24
N LEU A 73 -53.20 -15.29 -0.33
CA LEU A 73 -53.85 -14.15 -1.00
C LEU A 73 -53.93 -14.28 -2.52
N GLU A 74 -53.32 -15.31 -3.12
CA GLU A 74 -53.50 -15.59 -4.54
C GLU A 74 -54.84 -16.28 -4.83
N THR A 75 -55.36 -17.07 -3.88
CA THR A 75 -56.53 -17.94 -4.09
C THR A 75 -57.68 -17.67 -3.11
N ALA A 76 -57.42 -17.02 -1.97
CA ALA A 76 -58.43 -16.75 -0.95
C ALA A 76 -59.04 -15.36 -1.07
N GLU A 77 -60.35 -15.26 -0.85
CA GLU A 77 -61.07 -14.00 -0.71
C GLU A 77 -61.07 -13.58 0.77
N ILE A 78 -60.25 -12.60 1.09
CA ILE A 78 -60.27 -11.89 2.39
C ILE A 78 -60.38 -10.39 2.14
N ASP A 79 -60.96 -9.69 3.11
CA ASP A 79 -61.25 -8.27 3.01
C ASP A 79 -60.10 -7.38 3.49
N PHE A 80 -59.26 -7.85 4.42
CA PHE A 80 -58.15 -7.08 4.98
C PHE A 80 -57.07 -7.97 5.60
N VAL A 81 -55.89 -7.39 5.83
CA VAL A 81 -54.82 -8.00 6.64
C VAL A 81 -54.46 -7.12 7.83
N LEU A 82 -54.36 -7.71 9.01
CA LEU A 82 -53.90 -7.03 10.23
C LEU A 82 -52.42 -7.34 10.50
N ILE A 83 -51.68 -6.29 10.84
CA ILE A 83 -50.31 -6.38 11.35
C ILE A 83 -50.19 -5.49 12.58
N TYR A 84 -49.28 -5.83 13.49
CA TYR A 84 -49.03 -4.95 14.63
C TYR A 84 -48.45 -3.59 14.21
N ASP A 85 -47.43 -3.60 13.35
CA ASP A 85 -46.73 -2.40 12.87
C ASP A 85 -45.97 -2.69 11.54
N HIS A 86 -45.65 -1.66 10.76
CA HIS A 86 -44.94 -1.77 9.47
C HIS A 86 -43.64 -2.58 9.57
N THR A 87 -42.91 -2.46 10.69
CA THR A 87 -41.66 -3.21 10.96
C THR A 87 -41.83 -4.74 10.92
N ARG A 88 -43.07 -5.25 11.00
CA ARG A 88 -43.39 -6.68 10.87
C ARG A 88 -43.24 -7.17 9.44
N LEU A 89 -43.64 -6.37 8.44
CA LEU A 89 -43.58 -6.72 7.02
C LEU A 89 -42.18 -6.57 6.42
N ALA A 90 -41.46 -5.50 6.76
CA ALA A 90 -40.13 -5.22 6.22
C ALA A 90 -39.31 -4.31 7.16
N ARG A 91 -38.00 -4.18 6.89
CA ARG A 91 -37.11 -3.21 7.55
C ARG A 91 -36.37 -2.28 6.59
N ASN A 92 -36.53 -2.46 5.28
CA ASN A 92 -35.92 -1.59 4.27
C ASN A 92 -36.99 -1.12 3.28
N ALA A 93 -36.84 0.10 2.76
CA ALA A 93 -37.82 0.75 1.89
C ALA A 93 -38.17 -0.06 0.64
N MET A 94 -37.19 -0.72 0.02
CA MET A 94 -37.38 -1.52 -1.20
C MET A 94 -38.27 -2.76 -0.95
N GLU A 95 -38.10 -3.43 0.21
CA GLU A 95 -38.93 -4.56 0.61
C GLU A 95 -40.35 -4.10 0.98
N HIS A 96 -40.49 -2.96 1.67
CA HIS A 96 -41.79 -2.33 1.91
C HIS A 96 -42.52 -2.07 0.58
N GLN A 97 -41.83 -1.53 -0.43
CA GLN A 97 -42.41 -1.23 -1.74
C GLN A 97 -42.92 -2.48 -2.46
N LYS A 98 -42.14 -3.58 -2.48
CA LYS A 98 -42.57 -4.84 -3.10
C LYS A 98 -43.83 -5.40 -2.46
N ILE A 99 -43.88 -5.36 -1.12
CA ILE A 99 -45.02 -5.83 -0.35
C ILE A 99 -46.25 -4.93 -0.60
N ARG A 100 -46.08 -3.61 -0.58
CA ARG A 100 -47.14 -2.64 -0.93
C ARG A 100 -47.68 -2.88 -2.34
N GLY A 101 -46.79 -3.08 -3.32
CA GLY A 101 -47.16 -3.36 -4.70
C GLY A 101 -48.02 -4.62 -4.84
N PHE A 102 -47.69 -5.68 -4.08
CA PHE A 102 -48.48 -6.90 -4.05
C PHE A 102 -49.88 -6.68 -3.42
N PHE A 103 -49.96 -6.05 -2.25
CA PHE A 103 -51.25 -5.80 -1.61
C PHE A 103 -52.14 -4.87 -2.45
N ASN A 104 -51.54 -3.88 -3.11
CA ASN A 104 -52.25 -2.98 -4.04
C ASN A 104 -52.76 -3.70 -5.28
N SER A 105 -51.97 -4.59 -5.89
CA SER A 105 -52.41 -5.34 -7.07
C SER A 105 -53.57 -6.30 -6.74
N LYS A 106 -53.61 -6.80 -5.50
CA LYS A 106 -54.70 -7.62 -4.97
C LYS A 106 -55.89 -6.81 -4.43
N LYS A 107 -55.77 -5.48 -4.32
CA LYS A 107 -56.77 -4.58 -3.70
C LYS A 107 -57.12 -4.96 -2.25
N ILE A 108 -56.17 -5.54 -1.51
CA ILE A 108 -56.37 -5.96 -0.11
C ILE A 108 -55.71 -4.92 0.80
N PRO A 109 -56.48 -4.15 1.58
CA PRO A 109 -55.94 -3.19 2.53
C PRO A 109 -55.24 -3.88 3.70
N VAL A 110 -54.13 -3.29 4.13
CA VAL A 110 -53.39 -3.73 5.32
C VAL A 110 -53.52 -2.67 6.41
N VAL A 111 -53.93 -3.09 7.61
CA VAL A 111 -54.17 -2.21 8.77
C VAL A 111 -53.09 -2.45 9.82
N MET A 112 -52.55 -1.37 10.37
CA MET A 112 -51.58 -1.39 11.47
C MET A 112 -52.30 -1.19 12.81
N CYS A 113 -52.23 -2.18 13.70
CA CYS A 113 -52.91 -2.12 14.99
C CYS A 113 -52.32 -1.05 15.93
N SER A 114 -51.01 -0.82 15.89
CA SER A 114 -50.33 0.12 16.80
C SER A 114 -50.73 1.58 16.55
N THR A 115 -50.90 1.98 15.29
CA THR A 115 -51.22 3.35 14.88
C THR A 115 -52.67 3.53 14.47
N ARG A 116 -53.44 2.44 14.35
CA ARG A 116 -54.82 2.43 13.81
C ARG A 116 -54.91 3.12 12.45
N ASP A 117 -53.90 2.91 11.59
CA ASP A 117 -53.84 3.49 10.25
C ASP A 117 -53.63 2.41 9.18
N LEU A 118 -53.94 2.76 7.93
CA LEU A 118 -53.63 1.90 6.79
C LEU A 118 -52.13 1.93 6.54
N TYR A 119 -51.56 0.74 6.34
CA TYR A 119 -50.17 0.62 5.90
C TYR A 119 -49.92 1.51 4.68
N ASN A 120 -50.86 1.60 3.73
CA ASN A 120 -50.77 2.37 2.48
C ASN A 120 -50.76 3.91 2.61
N SER A 121 -50.83 4.51 3.81
CA SER A 121 -50.81 5.97 3.99
C SER A 121 -49.43 6.62 3.87
N GLY A 122 -48.36 5.85 3.63
CA GLY A 122 -46.98 6.34 3.63
C GLY A 122 -46.61 7.19 2.41
N ASP A 123 -46.32 8.47 2.65
CA ASP A 123 -45.67 9.41 1.73
C ASP A 123 -44.28 8.86 1.34
N LEU A 124 -44.23 8.13 0.22
CA LEU A 124 -43.03 7.51 -0.36
C LEU A 124 -41.88 8.51 -0.47
N LEU A 125 -42.19 9.76 -0.81
CA LEU A 125 -41.19 10.81 -0.92
C LEU A 125 -40.64 11.17 0.46
N GLY A 126 -41.50 11.32 1.47
CA GLY A 126 -41.11 11.57 2.85
C GLY A 126 -40.26 10.46 3.47
N GLU A 127 -40.58 9.19 3.22
CA GLU A 127 -39.79 8.04 3.69
C GLU A 127 -38.42 7.95 3.00
N LEU A 128 -38.37 8.11 1.67
CA LEU A 128 -37.11 8.12 0.91
C LEU A 128 -36.21 9.30 1.28
N LEU A 129 -36.78 10.48 1.54
CA LEU A 129 -36.03 11.64 1.99
C LEU A 129 -35.45 11.42 3.39
N LYS A 130 -36.20 10.83 4.32
CA LYS A 130 -35.72 10.49 5.67
C LYS A 130 -34.60 9.44 5.64
N ASP A 131 -34.75 8.39 4.83
CA ASP A 131 -33.72 7.36 4.68
C ASP A 131 -32.46 7.93 4.02
N GLY A 132 -32.64 8.74 2.96
CA GLY A 132 -31.55 9.42 2.27
C GLY A 132 -30.81 10.39 3.19
N TYR A 133 -31.55 11.18 3.97
CA TYR A 133 -30.99 12.12 4.95
C TYR A 133 -30.26 11.40 6.08
N SER A 134 -30.82 10.33 6.63
CA SER A 134 -30.17 9.53 7.69
C SER A 134 -28.87 8.90 7.20
N LYS A 135 -28.86 8.41 5.96
CA LYS A 135 -27.64 7.87 5.34
C LYS A 135 -26.60 8.98 5.10
N TYR A 136 -27.04 10.14 4.60
CA TYR A 136 -26.18 11.29 4.41
C TYR A 136 -25.55 11.77 5.72
N GLU A 137 -26.33 11.86 6.80
CA GLU A 137 -25.80 12.22 8.14
C GLU A 137 -24.80 11.18 8.64
N ALA A 138 -25.09 9.89 8.49
CA ALA A 138 -24.17 8.83 8.88
C ALA A 138 -22.84 8.91 8.11
N ASP A 139 -22.90 9.11 6.79
CA ASP A 139 -21.72 9.29 5.95
C ASP A 139 -20.95 10.57 6.31
N ALA A 140 -21.65 11.67 6.59
CA ALA A 140 -21.05 12.93 7.03
C ALA A 140 -20.35 12.81 8.40
N ILE A 141 -20.96 12.11 9.37
CA ILE A 141 -20.35 11.83 10.68
C ILE A 141 -19.10 10.98 10.51
N ARG A 142 -19.17 9.95 9.66
CA ARG A 142 -18.02 9.10 9.35
C ARG A 142 -16.88 9.93 8.75
N GLN A 143 -17.17 10.75 7.74
CA GLN A 143 -16.16 11.59 7.10
C GLN A 143 -15.53 12.57 8.10
N ARG A 144 -16.34 13.26 8.92
CA ARG A 144 -15.82 14.15 9.98
C ARG A 144 -14.95 13.41 10.99
N THR A 145 -15.33 12.18 11.34
CA THR A 145 -14.55 11.35 12.27
C THR A 145 -13.20 10.96 11.67
N GLU A 146 -13.18 10.56 10.39
CA GLU A 146 -11.95 10.26 9.64
C GLU A 146 -11.07 11.50 9.51
N ASP A 147 -11.63 12.66 9.13
CA ASP A 147 -10.90 13.92 9.00
C ASP A 147 -10.29 14.37 10.33
N ASN A 148 -11.05 14.28 11.43
CA ASN A 148 -10.54 14.55 12.77
C ASN A 148 -9.42 13.59 13.17
N HIS A 149 -9.54 12.31 12.80
CA HIS A 149 -8.48 11.33 13.06
C HIS A 149 -7.20 11.67 12.29
N TYR A 150 -7.32 12.01 11.01
CA TYR A 150 -6.19 12.39 10.17
C TYR A 150 -5.53 13.69 10.64
N LYS A 151 -6.33 14.69 11.02
CA LYS A 151 -5.84 15.92 11.63
C LYS A 151 -5.01 15.63 12.89
N LYS A 152 -5.52 14.78 13.78
CA LYS A 152 -4.81 14.41 15.01
C LYS A 152 -3.49 13.66 14.74
N ILE A 153 -3.45 12.78 13.74
CA ILE A 153 -2.21 12.12 13.33
C ILE A 153 -1.18 13.15 12.83
N LYS A 154 -1.59 14.11 11.99
CA LYS A 154 -0.69 15.19 11.52
C LYS A 154 -0.16 16.04 12.67
N GLU A 155 -0.98 16.29 13.68
CA GLU A 155 -0.60 16.98 14.93
C GLU A 155 0.26 16.10 15.87
N GLY A 156 0.57 14.85 15.52
CA GLY A 156 1.38 13.97 16.38
C GLY A 156 0.62 13.40 17.59
N ILE A 157 -0.71 13.46 17.60
CA ILE A 157 -1.53 13.04 18.75
C ILE A 157 -1.98 11.59 18.57
N TYR A 158 -1.47 10.72 19.46
CA TYR A 158 -1.85 9.32 19.50
C TYR A 158 -3.24 9.13 20.12
N ARG A 159 -4.16 8.42 19.43
CA ARG A 159 -5.54 8.18 19.90
C ARG A 159 -5.82 6.72 20.27
N GLY A 160 -4.79 5.95 20.54
CA GLY A 160 -4.92 4.52 20.86
C GLY A 160 -4.78 3.60 19.64
N GLY A 161 -4.83 2.31 19.89
CA GLY A 161 -4.56 1.25 18.92
C GLY A 161 -3.53 0.25 19.42
N LYS A 162 -3.19 -0.73 18.58
CA LYS A 162 -2.11 -1.67 18.86
C LYS A 162 -0.77 -1.03 18.53
N LEU A 163 0.14 -1.01 19.50
CA LEU A 163 1.49 -0.50 19.30
C LEU A 163 2.40 -1.47 18.53
N PRO A 164 3.43 -0.96 17.86
CA PRO A 164 4.48 -1.79 17.27
C PRO A 164 5.29 -2.53 18.33
N PHE A 165 5.91 -3.63 17.91
CA PHE A 165 6.85 -4.41 18.72
C PHE A 165 7.97 -3.51 19.27
N GLY A 166 8.31 -3.64 20.56
CA GLY A 166 9.25 -2.77 21.26
C GLY A 166 8.61 -1.66 22.10
N TYR A 167 7.32 -1.40 21.94
CA TYR A 167 6.63 -0.33 22.65
C TYR A 167 5.42 -0.82 23.44
N GLU A 168 5.25 -0.24 24.62
CA GLU A 168 4.07 -0.37 25.46
C GLU A 168 3.50 1.03 25.77
N PHE A 169 2.18 1.13 25.94
CA PHE A 169 1.53 2.39 26.29
C PHE A 169 1.18 2.39 27.77
N SER A 170 1.62 3.40 28.51
CA SER A 170 1.21 3.61 29.90
C SER A 170 0.03 4.59 29.93
N PRO A 171 -1.22 4.13 30.18
CA PRO A 171 -2.38 5.01 30.19
C PRO A 171 -2.31 6.10 31.26
N ASP A 172 -1.73 5.77 32.42
CA ASP A 172 -1.67 6.67 33.58
C ASP A 172 -0.76 7.88 33.36
N GLU A 173 0.37 7.67 32.69
CA GLU A 173 1.36 8.72 32.40
C GLU A 173 1.16 9.32 31.00
N TYR A 174 0.33 8.69 30.17
CA TYR A 174 0.16 9.03 28.75
C TYR A 174 1.51 9.07 28.01
N THR A 175 2.34 8.04 28.24
CA THR A 175 3.71 7.88 27.73
C THR A 175 3.91 6.54 27.02
N PHE A 176 4.87 6.51 26.10
CA PHE A 176 5.32 5.29 25.44
C PHE A 176 6.51 4.72 26.23
N LYS A 177 6.33 3.52 26.79
CA LYS A 177 7.39 2.77 27.46
C LYS A 177 8.13 1.93 26.42
N VAL A 178 9.46 1.95 26.49
CA VAL A 178 10.34 1.17 25.63
C VAL A 178 10.66 -0.14 26.31
N LEU A 179 10.46 -1.25 25.61
CA LEU A 179 10.82 -2.59 26.09
C LEU A 179 12.25 -2.91 25.63
N PRO A 180 13.27 -2.91 26.53
CA PRO A 180 14.67 -2.94 26.12
C PRO A 180 15.07 -4.17 25.30
N ASN A 181 14.57 -5.35 25.66
CA ASN A 181 14.86 -6.59 24.95
C ASN A 181 14.29 -6.57 23.52
N GLU A 182 13.04 -6.12 23.38
CA GLU A 182 12.39 -6.00 22.08
C GLU A 182 13.02 -4.88 21.24
N LYS A 183 13.46 -3.77 21.86
CA LYS A 183 14.22 -2.71 21.20
C LYS A 183 15.51 -3.23 20.57
N ASN A 184 16.31 -3.98 21.33
CA ASN A 184 17.57 -4.53 20.81
C ASN A 184 17.35 -5.41 19.57
N ILE A 185 16.25 -6.17 19.54
CA ILE A 185 15.86 -6.96 18.36
C ILE A 185 15.49 -6.05 17.18
N VAL A 186 14.77 -4.95 17.42
CA VAL A 186 14.44 -3.98 16.37
C VAL A 186 15.72 -3.34 15.80
N ASP A 187 16.66 -2.95 16.67
CA ASP A 187 17.94 -2.38 16.23
C ASP A 187 18.72 -3.38 15.36
N ASP A 188 18.81 -4.65 15.78
CA ASP A 188 19.44 -5.73 15.00
C ASP A 188 18.74 -5.94 13.64
N ILE A 189 17.40 -5.89 13.60
CA ILE A 189 16.64 -5.98 12.35
C ILE A 189 17.00 -4.85 11.38
N PHE A 190 17.06 -3.61 11.86
CA PHE A 190 17.42 -2.46 11.02
C PHE A 190 18.87 -2.55 10.56
N GLN A 191 19.79 -2.88 11.46
CA GLN A 191 21.21 -3.06 11.14
C GLN A 191 21.40 -4.12 10.05
N LYS A 192 20.88 -5.33 10.23
CA LYS A 192 20.98 -6.42 9.24
C LYS A 192 20.35 -6.05 7.90
N TYR A 193 19.26 -5.29 7.92
CA TYR A 193 18.63 -4.82 6.69
C TYR A 193 19.49 -3.79 5.95
N GLN A 194 20.15 -2.87 6.66
CA GLN A 194 21.12 -1.93 6.10
C GLN A 194 22.35 -2.64 5.52
N GLU A 195 22.79 -3.72 6.16
CA GLU A 195 23.83 -4.64 5.66
C GLU A 195 23.38 -5.44 4.41
N GLY A 196 22.12 -5.28 3.99
CA GLY A 196 21.59 -5.83 2.75
C GLY A 196 20.97 -7.21 2.90
N GLU A 197 20.72 -7.68 4.12
CA GLU A 197 19.97 -8.91 4.35
C GLU A 197 18.51 -8.81 3.87
N GLY A 198 17.98 -9.94 3.38
CA GLY A 198 16.58 -10.04 2.96
C GLY A 198 15.67 -10.37 4.15
N PHE A 199 14.40 -9.97 4.09
CA PHE A 199 13.45 -10.17 5.19
C PHE A 199 13.35 -11.62 5.70
N HIS A 200 13.47 -12.60 4.81
CA HIS A 200 13.45 -14.01 5.20
C HIS A 200 14.74 -14.45 5.93
N SER A 201 15.90 -13.94 5.49
CA SER A 201 17.20 -14.20 6.13
C SER A 201 17.20 -13.65 7.56
N ILE A 202 16.78 -12.39 7.71
CA ILE A 202 16.66 -11.72 9.00
C ILE A 202 15.70 -12.50 9.91
N ALA A 203 14.53 -12.89 9.41
CA ALA A 203 13.57 -13.65 10.22
C ALA A 203 14.13 -14.99 10.74
N LEU A 204 15.01 -15.64 9.98
CA LEU A 204 15.65 -16.90 10.39
C LEU A 204 16.83 -16.70 11.35
N SER A 205 17.48 -15.53 11.32
CA SER A 205 18.61 -15.24 12.20
C SER A 205 18.20 -14.77 13.60
N LEU A 206 16.95 -14.33 13.77
CA LEU A 206 16.43 -13.84 15.04
C LEU A 206 16.15 -14.98 16.02
N GLU A 207 16.22 -14.67 17.32
CA GLU A 207 15.96 -15.63 18.38
C GLU A 207 14.55 -16.24 18.25
N LYS A 208 14.46 -17.57 18.36
CA LYS A 208 13.18 -18.28 18.27
C LYS A 208 12.24 -17.85 19.39
N LYS A 209 10.94 -17.79 19.08
CA LYS A 209 9.87 -17.37 20.02
C LYS A 209 10.00 -15.97 20.63
N SER A 210 10.95 -15.15 20.17
CA SER A 210 11.12 -13.77 20.68
C SER A 210 10.04 -12.79 20.19
N PHE A 211 9.26 -13.14 19.16
CA PHE A 211 8.14 -12.31 18.71
C PHE A 211 6.85 -12.71 19.43
N HIS A 212 6.58 -12.13 20.61
CA HIS A 212 5.39 -12.43 21.41
C HIS A 212 5.14 -13.94 21.62
N GLY A 213 6.21 -14.72 21.85
CA GLY A 213 6.14 -16.17 22.07
C GLY A 213 6.11 -17.04 20.80
N ARG A 214 6.20 -16.45 19.60
CA ARG A 214 6.28 -17.16 18.31
C ARG A 214 7.51 -16.78 17.49
N ASP A 215 7.81 -17.60 16.49
CA ASP A 215 8.92 -17.34 15.57
C ASP A 215 8.60 -16.18 14.61
N TRP A 216 9.67 -15.52 14.16
CA TRP A 216 9.61 -14.42 13.21
C TRP A 216 9.28 -14.91 11.80
N THR A 217 8.44 -14.14 11.09
CA THR A 217 8.19 -14.35 9.66
C THR A 217 8.78 -13.22 8.83
N LYS A 218 8.99 -13.46 7.54
CA LYS A 218 9.41 -12.41 6.60
C LYS A 218 8.47 -11.19 6.58
N ASP A 219 7.18 -11.41 6.86
CA ASP A 219 6.18 -10.35 6.88
C ASP A 219 6.30 -9.49 8.14
N ASP A 220 6.67 -10.09 9.28
CA ASP A 220 6.90 -9.36 10.53
C ASP A 220 8.10 -8.42 10.38
N VAL A 221 9.22 -8.92 9.84
CA VAL A 221 10.41 -8.11 9.55
C VAL A 221 10.07 -6.99 8.58
N LYS A 222 9.33 -7.28 7.50
CA LYS A 222 8.85 -6.26 6.56
C LYS A 222 8.01 -5.20 7.27
N LEU A 223 7.10 -5.60 8.16
CA LEU A 223 6.24 -4.66 8.88
C LEU A 223 7.06 -3.73 9.78
N ILE A 224 8.13 -4.22 10.40
CA ILE A 224 9.06 -3.41 11.20
C ILE A 224 9.80 -2.40 10.33
N ILE A 225 10.52 -2.89 9.31
CA ILE A 225 11.32 -2.05 8.41
C ILE A 225 10.48 -0.94 7.75
N THR A 226 9.22 -1.21 7.44
CA THR A 226 8.36 -0.24 6.73
C THR A 226 7.57 0.69 7.65
N ASN A 227 7.68 0.56 8.98
CA ASN A 227 6.87 1.31 9.93
C ASN A 227 7.62 2.55 10.47
N PRO A 228 7.19 3.78 10.14
CA PRO A 228 7.87 4.99 10.58
C PRO A 228 7.66 5.32 12.07
N PHE A 229 6.85 4.53 12.78
CA PHE A 229 6.72 4.64 14.23
C PHE A 229 8.08 4.48 14.93
N TYR A 230 8.96 3.62 14.41
CA TYR A 230 10.32 3.45 14.95
C TYR A 230 11.20 4.70 14.79
N ALA A 231 10.78 5.65 13.96
CA ALA A 231 11.39 6.97 13.80
C ALA A 231 10.58 8.09 14.47
N GLY A 232 9.57 7.77 15.29
CA GLY A 232 8.77 8.74 16.03
C GLY A 232 7.53 9.27 15.30
N TYR A 233 7.11 8.66 14.19
CA TYR A 233 5.97 9.15 13.39
C TYR A 233 4.74 8.26 13.49
N LEU A 234 3.59 8.88 13.73
CA LEU A 234 2.27 8.26 13.61
C LEU A 234 1.86 8.18 12.14
N THR A 235 1.04 7.18 11.77
CA THR A 235 0.58 7.01 10.38
C THR A 235 -0.92 6.74 10.25
N ALA A 236 -1.51 7.27 9.19
CA ALA A 236 -2.81 6.87 8.67
C ALA A 236 -2.71 6.51 7.19
N LYS A 237 -3.69 5.74 6.69
CA LYS A 237 -3.77 5.26 5.29
C LYS A 237 -2.55 4.43 4.83
N ARG A 238 -1.74 3.92 5.75
CA ARG A 238 -0.55 3.07 5.46
C ARG A 238 -0.90 1.75 4.78
N PHE A 239 -2.09 1.22 5.05
CA PHE A 239 -2.55 -0.08 4.58
C PHE A 239 -3.81 0.04 3.74
N ARG A 240 -3.97 -0.85 2.75
CA ARG A 240 -5.20 -0.90 1.95
C ARG A 240 -6.41 -1.28 2.81
N PRO A 241 -7.60 -0.71 2.52
CA PRO A 241 -8.85 -1.18 3.13
C PRO A 241 -9.00 -2.69 2.95
N ASN A 242 -9.41 -3.40 4.01
CA ASN A 242 -9.57 -4.86 4.04
C ASN A 242 -8.26 -5.68 3.90
N SER A 243 -7.08 -5.07 4.00
CA SER A 243 -5.79 -5.77 4.01
C SER A 243 -4.81 -5.16 5.00
N HIS A 244 -4.60 -5.82 6.14
CA HIS A 244 -3.69 -5.34 7.18
C HIS A 244 -2.20 -5.49 6.85
N ARG A 245 -1.84 -6.07 5.70
CA ARG A 245 -0.44 -6.39 5.34
C ARG A 245 0.02 -5.82 4.00
N GLN A 246 -0.90 -5.23 3.22
CA GLN A 246 -0.57 -4.61 1.94
C GLN A 246 -0.47 -3.10 2.09
N LEU A 247 0.75 -2.60 1.90
CA LEU A 247 1.04 -1.16 1.93
C LEU A 247 0.46 -0.46 0.70
N THR A 248 -0.13 0.70 0.94
CA THR A 248 -0.41 1.74 -0.07
C THR A 248 0.89 2.45 -0.46
N ASP A 249 0.83 3.30 -1.49
CA ASP A 249 1.95 4.16 -1.86
C ASP A 249 2.20 5.21 -0.76
N LYS A 250 3.48 5.53 -0.50
CA LYS A 250 3.88 6.44 0.59
C LYS A 250 3.22 7.80 0.47
N GLU A 251 2.97 8.25 -0.75
CA GLU A 251 2.31 9.52 -1.06
C GLU A 251 0.87 9.60 -0.54
N GLU A 252 0.21 8.46 -0.31
CA GLU A 252 -1.13 8.41 0.31
C GLU A 252 -1.09 8.45 1.84
N TRP A 253 0.10 8.30 2.44
CA TRP A 253 0.24 8.19 3.88
C TRP A 253 0.08 9.55 4.53
N ILE A 254 -0.61 9.57 5.65
CA ILE A 254 -0.68 10.74 6.52
C ILE A 254 0.28 10.49 7.66
N MET A 255 1.30 11.34 7.79
CA MET A 255 2.33 11.22 8.81
C MET A 255 2.34 12.46 9.72
N GLY A 256 2.64 12.26 10.99
CA GLY A 256 2.93 13.35 11.92
C GLY A 256 3.87 12.89 13.03
N TYR A 257 4.85 13.72 13.35
CA TYR A 257 5.84 13.44 14.37
C TYR A 257 5.22 13.55 15.76
N CYS A 258 5.47 12.57 16.62
CA CYS A 258 4.99 12.56 17.99
C CYS A 258 6.19 12.62 18.95
N GLU A 259 6.36 13.75 19.63
CA GLU A 259 7.47 13.99 20.57
C GLU A 259 7.55 12.98 21.71
N ARG A 260 6.41 12.36 22.07
CA ARG A 260 6.33 11.38 23.16
C ARG A 260 6.85 10.01 22.77
N ILE A 261 6.99 9.72 21.48
CA ILE A 261 7.54 8.45 21.01
C ILE A 261 9.07 8.57 21.06
N THR A 262 9.71 7.75 21.88
CA THR A 262 11.18 7.59 21.82
C THR A 262 11.54 6.83 20.54
N PRO A 263 12.17 7.48 19.54
CA PRO A 263 12.56 6.81 18.31
C PRO A 263 13.67 5.78 18.59
N PHE A 264 13.58 4.61 17.98
CA PHE A 264 14.65 3.60 18.03
C PHE A 264 15.71 3.89 16.99
N ILE A 265 15.28 4.41 15.84
CA ILE A 265 16.13 4.77 14.71
C ILE A 265 15.86 6.21 14.30
N ARG A 266 16.86 6.85 13.73
CA ARG A 266 16.70 8.17 13.12
C ARG A 266 15.78 8.11 11.90
N TYR A 267 15.09 9.21 11.63
CA TYR A 267 14.20 9.30 10.46
C TYR A 267 14.92 9.01 9.15
N GLU A 268 16.13 9.53 8.98
CA GLU A 268 16.93 9.33 7.76
C GLU A 268 17.27 7.85 7.53
N VAL A 269 17.56 7.12 8.61
CA VAL A 269 17.85 5.68 8.57
C VAL A 269 16.59 4.88 8.21
N TRP A 270 15.45 5.25 8.78
CA TRP A 270 14.17 4.63 8.43
C TRP A 270 13.79 4.89 6.98
N GLU A 271 13.88 6.14 6.53
CA GLU A 271 13.60 6.61 5.17
C GLU A 271 14.40 5.78 4.16
N TYR A 272 15.70 5.65 4.41
CA TYR A 272 16.63 4.83 3.61
C TYR A 272 16.18 3.37 3.52
N CYS A 273 15.82 2.76 4.64
CA CYS A 273 15.37 1.37 4.67
C CYS A 273 14.04 1.19 3.92
N TYR A 274 13.12 2.15 4.06
CA TYR A 274 11.84 2.14 3.35
C TYR A 274 12.02 2.28 1.84
N GLU A 275 12.86 3.21 1.38
CA GLU A 275 13.14 3.40 -0.06
C GLU A 275 13.92 2.22 -0.65
N THR A 276 14.79 1.58 0.14
CA THR A 276 15.42 0.30 -0.22
C THR A 276 14.37 -0.80 -0.42
N TYR A 277 13.35 -0.87 0.43
CA TYR A 277 12.22 -1.78 0.24
C TYR A 277 11.41 -1.44 -1.02
N ARG A 278 11.08 -0.16 -1.21
CA ARG A 278 10.28 0.34 -2.33
C ARG A 278 10.95 0.07 -3.68
N SER A 279 12.24 0.37 -3.79
CA SER A 279 13.06 0.14 -4.99
C SER A 279 13.18 -1.35 -5.34
N LYS A 280 13.36 -2.23 -4.34
CA LYS A 280 13.33 -3.70 -4.51
C LYS A 280 11.97 -4.19 -5.05
N ARG A 281 10.85 -3.59 -4.62
CA ARG A 281 9.50 -3.96 -5.05
C ARG A 281 9.16 -3.48 -6.47
N LYS A 282 9.64 -2.30 -6.86
CA LYS A 282 9.44 -1.72 -8.21
C LYS A 282 10.35 -2.32 -9.28
N GLY A 283 11.27 -3.22 -8.92
CA GLY A 283 12.18 -3.88 -9.88
C GLY A 283 13.39 -3.03 -10.30
N ASN A 284 13.49 -1.78 -9.83
CA ASN A 284 14.64 -0.89 -10.07
C ASN A 284 15.92 -1.38 -9.40
N VAL A 285 15.78 -2.22 -8.38
CA VAL A 285 16.87 -2.92 -7.72
C VAL A 285 16.50 -4.39 -7.69
N SER A 286 17.10 -5.18 -8.57
CA SER A 286 17.00 -6.64 -8.46
C SER A 286 17.56 -7.06 -7.07
N PRO A 287 16.79 -7.76 -6.23
CA PRO A 287 17.28 -8.24 -4.93
C PRO A 287 18.54 -9.12 -5.04
N LYS A 288 18.80 -9.67 -6.23
CA LYS A 288 19.97 -10.48 -6.58
C LYS A 288 21.19 -9.66 -7.04
N ASN A 289 21.08 -8.32 -7.13
CA ASN A 289 22.18 -7.48 -7.60
C ASN A 289 23.16 -7.11 -6.48
N PHE A 290 22.79 -7.13 -5.21
CA PHE A 290 23.71 -6.77 -4.11
C PHE A 290 24.26 -7.97 -3.34
N LYS A 291 23.45 -9.01 -3.11
CA LYS A 291 23.95 -10.33 -2.66
C LYS A 291 24.17 -11.22 -3.90
N THR A 292 25.28 -10.98 -4.57
CA THR A 292 25.81 -11.87 -5.63
C THR A 292 27.22 -12.29 -5.22
N PRO A 293 27.59 -13.57 -5.37
CA PRO A 293 28.97 -13.96 -5.13
C PRO A 293 29.92 -13.30 -6.14
N PHE A 294 29.42 -12.73 -7.24
CA PHE A 294 30.12 -12.04 -8.33
C PHE A 294 30.08 -10.51 -8.15
N PHE A 295 31.12 -9.90 -7.59
CA PHE A 295 31.10 -8.48 -7.24
C PHE A 295 31.33 -7.53 -8.43
N LEU A 296 31.89 -8.02 -9.54
CA LEU A 296 32.09 -7.27 -10.78
C LEU A 296 30.96 -7.47 -11.80
N ARG A 297 29.92 -8.22 -11.42
CA ARG A 297 28.74 -8.43 -12.27
C ARG A 297 28.16 -7.09 -12.74
N ASP A 298 27.73 -7.00 -14.00
CA ASP A 298 27.16 -5.79 -14.63
C ASP A 298 28.16 -4.64 -14.92
N ILE A 299 29.41 -4.71 -14.45
CA ILE A 299 30.49 -3.78 -14.80
C ILE A 299 31.69 -4.46 -15.49
N LEU A 300 31.75 -5.78 -15.51
CA LEU A 300 32.80 -6.57 -16.17
C LEU A 300 32.42 -6.89 -17.62
N PHE A 301 33.31 -6.58 -18.56
CA PHE A 301 33.15 -6.75 -20.00
C PHE A 301 34.29 -7.57 -20.59
N CYS A 302 33.99 -8.28 -21.68
CA CYS A 302 35.03 -8.96 -22.45
C CYS A 302 35.86 -7.93 -23.22
N LYS A 303 37.20 -7.93 -23.05
CA LYS A 303 38.12 -7.03 -23.78
C LYS A 303 38.00 -7.17 -25.30
N ASN A 304 37.85 -8.40 -25.81
CA ASN A 304 37.75 -8.67 -27.24
C ASN A 304 36.35 -8.35 -27.82
N CYS A 305 35.28 -8.72 -27.12
CA CYS A 305 33.92 -8.59 -27.67
C CYS A 305 33.19 -7.33 -27.24
N LYS A 306 33.73 -6.59 -26.25
CA LYS A 306 33.12 -5.41 -25.64
C LYS A 306 31.73 -5.63 -25.04
N MET A 307 31.28 -6.88 -24.96
CA MET A 307 30.01 -7.32 -24.38
C MET A 307 30.14 -7.60 -22.88
N PRO A 308 29.08 -7.36 -22.08
CA PRO A 308 29.10 -7.64 -20.65
C PRO A 308 29.23 -9.14 -20.39
N LEU A 309 30.11 -9.51 -19.45
CA LEU A 309 30.25 -10.89 -19.01
C LEU A 309 29.07 -11.30 -18.13
N LYS A 310 28.53 -12.49 -18.39
CA LYS A 310 27.50 -13.10 -17.55
C LYS A 310 28.12 -13.94 -16.45
N SER A 311 27.37 -14.12 -15.37
CA SER A 311 27.79 -14.90 -14.20
C SER A 311 27.02 -16.23 -14.12
N LYS A 312 27.73 -17.35 -13.91
CA LYS A 312 27.12 -18.67 -13.71
C LYS A 312 27.70 -19.36 -12.47
N ASN A 313 26.84 -19.72 -11.52
CA ASN A 313 27.20 -20.61 -10.42
C ASN A 313 27.05 -22.06 -10.89
N GLN A 314 28.16 -22.78 -11.08
CA GLN A 314 28.12 -24.20 -11.46
C GLN A 314 28.18 -25.16 -10.26
N LYS A 315 28.05 -24.66 -9.03
CA LYS A 315 27.98 -25.50 -7.82
C LYS A 315 26.69 -26.34 -7.85
N ASN A 316 26.78 -27.58 -8.33
CA ASN A 316 25.70 -28.56 -8.21
C ASN A 316 25.76 -29.21 -6.82
N LYS A 317 24.62 -29.35 -6.14
CA LYS A 317 24.46 -30.26 -5.00
C LYS A 317 24.11 -31.66 -5.53
N TYR A 318 25.07 -32.36 -6.11
CA TYR A 318 24.92 -33.80 -6.38
C TYR A 318 25.91 -34.55 -5.49
N HIS A 319 25.40 -35.43 -4.62
CA HIS A 319 26.16 -36.28 -3.69
C HIS A 319 27.11 -35.58 -2.71
N GLY A 320 26.67 -34.52 -2.03
CA GLY A 320 27.33 -34.03 -0.81
C GLY A 320 28.70 -33.36 -0.95
N ASN A 321 29.37 -33.48 -2.09
CA ASN A 321 30.59 -32.74 -2.42
C ASN A 321 30.30 -31.65 -3.46
N PRO A 322 30.58 -30.37 -3.17
CA PRO A 322 30.38 -29.30 -4.13
C PRO A 322 31.44 -29.37 -5.24
N ASN A 323 31.17 -30.10 -6.33
CA ASN A 323 31.97 -30.03 -7.55
C ASN A 323 31.38 -28.96 -8.49
N GLY A 324 32.18 -27.92 -8.77
CA GLY A 324 31.88 -26.87 -9.76
C GLY A 324 32.30 -25.47 -9.34
N ASN A 325 32.96 -24.74 -10.24
CA ASN A 325 33.43 -23.38 -10.01
C ASN A 325 32.40 -22.33 -10.43
N SER A 326 32.37 -21.20 -9.71
CA SER A 326 31.60 -20.02 -10.14
C SER A 326 32.39 -19.29 -11.22
N ILE A 327 31.77 -18.92 -12.33
CA ILE A 327 32.48 -18.34 -13.48
C ILE A 327 31.82 -17.09 -14.05
N TYR A 328 32.64 -16.20 -14.61
CA TYR A 328 32.25 -15.19 -15.59
C TYR A 328 32.43 -15.75 -17.00
N TYR A 329 31.51 -15.49 -17.92
CA TYR A 329 31.62 -15.96 -19.30
C TYR A 329 31.05 -14.96 -20.31
N CYS A 330 31.62 -14.94 -21.51
CA CYS A 330 31.07 -14.18 -22.63
C CYS A 330 29.93 -14.97 -23.29
N GLU A 331 28.80 -14.33 -23.55
CA GLU A 331 27.66 -14.95 -24.25
C GLU A 331 27.80 -14.96 -25.77
N ASN A 332 28.76 -14.22 -26.33
CA ASN A 332 29.01 -14.23 -27.76
C ASN A 332 29.45 -15.63 -28.20
N LYS A 333 28.71 -16.24 -29.13
CA LYS A 333 28.99 -17.61 -29.64
C LYS A 333 30.37 -17.73 -30.31
N ALA A 334 30.90 -16.61 -30.83
CA ALA A 334 32.24 -16.56 -31.40
C ALA A 334 33.36 -16.36 -30.35
N CYS A 335 33.00 -16.18 -29.07
CA CYS A 335 33.93 -15.96 -27.97
C CYS A 335 33.86 -17.11 -26.96
N SER A 336 35.01 -17.70 -26.65
CA SER A 336 35.10 -18.80 -25.68
C SER A 336 35.52 -18.36 -24.28
N LEU A 337 35.57 -17.04 -24.01
CA LEU A 337 36.07 -16.49 -22.75
C LEU A 337 35.23 -16.97 -21.56
N ARG A 338 35.87 -17.71 -20.66
CA ARG A 338 35.34 -18.21 -19.39
C ARG A 338 36.40 -18.04 -18.32
N LEU A 339 36.06 -17.34 -17.25
CA LEU A 339 36.99 -16.93 -16.20
C LEU A 339 36.47 -17.39 -14.84
N GLU A 340 37.35 -17.94 -14.02
CA GLU A 340 37.01 -18.37 -12.67
C GLU A 340 36.80 -17.17 -11.75
N LYS A 341 35.67 -17.16 -11.03
CA LYS A 341 35.25 -16.06 -10.16
C LYS A 341 36.35 -15.66 -9.17
N ASN A 342 36.91 -16.62 -8.44
CA ASN A 342 37.87 -16.34 -7.36
C ASN A 342 39.16 -15.70 -7.93
N LYS A 343 39.70 -16.23 -9.03
CA LYS A 343 40.90 -15.68 -9.66
C LYS A 343 40.70 -14.27 -10.20
N VAL A 344 39.55 -14.00 -10.83
CA VAL A 344 39.18 -12.64 -11.27
C VAL A 344 39.13 -11.71 -10.05
N HIS A 345 38.47 -12.15 -8.99
CA HIS A 345 38.25 -11.34 -7.80
C HIS A 345 39.53 -11.00 -7.04
N GLU A 346 40.35 -12.00 -6.76
CA GLU A 346 41.62 -11.89 -6.07
C GLU A 346 42.56 -10.93 -6.81
N LYS A 347 42.77 -11.19 -8.12
CA LYS A 347 43.63 -10.34 -8.95
C LYS A 347 43.12 -8.90 -9.07
N PHE A 348 41.81 -8.68 -9.18
CA PHE A 348 41.24 -7.33 -9.23
C PHE A 348 41.43 -6.58 -7.89
N ILE A 349 41.30 -7.28 -6.76
CA ILE A 349 41.53 -6.67 -5.45
C ILE A 349 43.01 -6.33 -5.29
N GLU A 350 43.90 -7.26 -5.63
CA GLU A 350 45.34 -7.09 -5.52
C GLU A 350 45.88 -5.97 -6.41
N GLU A 351 45.50 -5.93 -7.69
CA GLU A 351 46.08 -4.99 -8.66
C GLU A 351 45.35 -3.65 -8.68
N GLU A 352 44.02 -3.66 -8.86
CA GLU A 352 43.25 -2.44 -9.09
C GLU A 352 42.81 -1.77 -7.77
N MET A 353 42.29 -2.55 -6.81
CA MET A 353 41.81 -1.98 -5.56
C MET A 353 42.94 -1.54 -4.63
N SER A 354 44.08 -2.25 -4.63
CA SER A 354 45.27 -1.79 -3.90
C SER A 354 45.81 -0.50 -4.49
N ALA A 355 45.81 -0.33 -5.82
CA ALA A 355 46.20 0.93 -6.45
C ALA A 355 45.26 2.08 -6.04
N VAL A 356 43.95 1.84 -6.05
CA VAL A 356 42.95 2.80 -5.55
C VAL A 356 43.18 3.14 -4.07
N LEU A 357 43.49 2.13 -3.23
CA LEU A 357 43.77 2.35 -1.81
C LEU A 357 45.07 3.12 -1.59
N ILE A 358 46.14 2.76 -2.29
CA ILE A 358 47.43 3.44 -2.18
C ILE A 358 47.25 4.90 -2.61
N LYS A 359 46.55 5.17 -3.72
CA LYS A 359 46.22 6.55 -4.15
C LYS A 359 45.41 7.29 -3.09
N TYR A 360 44.42 6.61 -2.48
CA TYR A 360 43.59 7.15 -1.42
C TYR A 360 44.36 7.42 -0.11
N LEU A 361 45.39 6.64 0.20
CA LEU A 361 46.23 6.77 1.40
C LEU A 361 47.42 7.70 1.21
N SER A 362 47.95 7.85 -0.02
CA SER A 362 49.18 8.60 -0.32
C SER A 362 48.96 10.10 -0.52
N THR A 363 47.74 10.54 -0.86
CA THR A 363 47.41 11.95 -1.03
C THR A 363 46.92 12.55 0.29
N GLN A 364 47.43 13.74 0.64
CA GLN A 364 46.88 14.55 1.73
C GLN A 364 45.45 15.01 1.39
N HIS A 365 44.48 14.13 1.61
CA HIS A 365 43.16 14.41 2.17
C HIS A 365 42.18 15.43 1.55
N LYS A 366 42.19 15.76 0.24
CA LYS A 366 41.09 16.56 -0.34
C LYS A 366 40.52 16.11 -1.68
N ASP A 367 41.33 15.78 -2.69
CA ASP A 367 40.81 15.81 -4.06
C ASP A 367 39.79 14.73 -4.44
N ILE A 368 40.05 13.43 -4.23
CA ILE A 368 39.15 12.38 -4.78
C ILE A 368 37.77 12.37 -4.10
N HIS A 369 37.72 12.50 -2.78
CA HIS A 369 36.44 12.51 -2.04
C HIS A 369 35.64 13.78 -2.34
N GLU A 370 36.30 14.96 -2.35
CA GLU A 370 35.63 16.20 -2.72
C GLU A 370 35.18 16.18 -4.18
N GLU A 371 35.97 15.64 -5.11
CA GLU A 371 35.61 15.52 -6.52
C GLU A 371 34.41 14.59 -6.74
N ILE A 372 34.33 13.47 -6.03
CA ILE A 372 33.16 12.58 -6.04
C ILE A 372 31.91 13.32 -5.55
N LEU A 373 32.00 13.98 -4.39
CA LEU A 373 30.88 14.72 -3.83
C LEU A 373 30.44 15.87 -4.75
N VAL A 374 31.39 16.58 -5.35
CA VAL A 374 31.13 17.65 -6.33
C VAL A 374 30.40 17.07 -7.55
N ASN A 375 30.82 15.93 -8.09
CA ASN A 375 30.17 15.29 -9.24
C ASN A 375 28.75 14.81 -8.90
N LEU A 376 28.54 14.21 -7.72
CA LEU A 376 27.20 13.81 -7.26
C LEU A 376 26.29 15.03 -7.10
N LYS A 377 26.80 16.11 -6.49
CA LYS A 377 26.08 17.37 -6.32
C LYS A 377 25.71 17.99 -7.67
N GLN A 378 26.63 18.06 -8.62
CA GLN A 378 26.35 18.54 -9.99
C GLN A 378 25.24 17.74 -10.69
N LYS A 379 25.21 16.41 -10.51
CA LYS A 379 24.15 15.55 -11.05
C LYS A 379 22.80 15.83 -10.39
N VAL A 380 22.78 16.01 -9.07
CA VAL A 380 21.57 16.40 -8.32
C VAL A 380 21.07 17.76 -8.77
N ASP A 381 21.95 18.74 -8.93
CA ASP A 381 21.62 20.09 -9.40
C ASP A 381 21.01 20.05 -10.80
N LYS A 382 21.60 19.29 -11.72
CA LYS A 382 21.06 19.09 -13.08
C LYS A 382 19.68 18.44 -13.07
N LEU A 383 19.47 17.40 -12.27
CA LEU A 383 18.16 16.75 -12.15
C LEU A 383 17.12 17.69 -11.51
N SER A 384 17.53 18.48 -10.53
CA SER A 384 16.68 19.47 -9.86
C SER A 384 16.25 20.59 -10.81
N GLN A 385 17.15 21.05 -11.68
CA GLN A 385 16.83 22.02 -12.72
C GLN A 385 15.79 21.46 -13.71
N GLN A 386 15.97 20.22 -14.16
CA GLN A 386 14.99 19.56 -15.03
C GLN A 386 13.61 19.37 -14.37
N ILE A 387 13.57 19.16 -13.05
CA ILE A 387 12.30 19.11 -12.31
C ILE A 387 11.62 20.48 -12.33
N LYS A 388 12.35 21.57 -12.05
CA LYS A 388 11.80 22.93 -12.10
C LYS A 388 11.22 23.28 -13.47
N GLU A 389 11.89 22.92 -14.55
CA GLU A 389 11.40 23.12 -15.92
C GLU A 389 10.06 22.38 -16.18
N LEU A 390 9.94 21.14 -15.69
CA LEU A 390 8.71 20.37 -15.79
C LEU A 390 7.58 20.96 -14.92
N GLU A 391 7.91 21.48 -13.73
CA GLU A 391 6.95 22.14 -12.83
C GLU A 391 6.38 23.42 -13.48
N ILE A 392 7.24 24.25 -14.10
CA ILE A 392 6.81 25.42 -14.89
C ILE A 392 5.87 24.99 -16.03
N THR A 393 6.23 23.93 -16.75
CA THR A 393 5.41 23.40 -17.86
C THR A 393 4.01 22.95 -17.38
N ILE A 394 3.93 22.35 -16.18
CA ILE A 394 2.65 21.96 -15.57
C ILE A 394 1.81 23.19 -15.22
N GLU A 395 2.41 24.24 -14.68
CA GLU A 395 1.70 25.49 -14.39
C GLU A 395 1.13 26.13 -15.66
N GLU A 396 1.91 26.15 -16.75
CA GLU A 396 1.46 26.64 -18.06
C GLU A 396 0.25 25.87 -18.59
N PHE A 397 0.28 24.53 -18.57
CA PHE A 397 -0.87 23.71 -18.97
C PHE A 397 -2.08 23.93 -18.05
N THR A 398 -1.86 24.13 -16.76
CA THR A 398 -2.93 24.42 -15.80
C THR A 398 -3.61 25.75 -16.10
N LEU A 399 -2.83 26.78 -16.46
CA LEU A 399 -3.37 28.08 -16.91
C LEU A 399 -4.15 27.95 -18.22
N GLN A 400 -3.68 27.15 -19.18
CA GLN A 400 -4.40 26.88 -20.43
C GLN A 400 -5.75 26.19 -20.18
N ILE A 401 -5.81 25.23 -19.25
CA ILE A 401 -7.07 24.59 -18.84
C ILE A 401 -8.05 25.63 -18.27
N ARG A 402 -7.60 26.50 -17.36
CA ARG A 402 -8.45 27.55 -16.76
C ARG A 402 -8.98 28.53 -17.81
N ARG A 403 -8.13 28.97 -18.75
CA ARG A 403 -8.55 29.82 -19.87
C ARG A 403 -9.63 29.14 -20.71
N THR A 404 -9.41 27.86 -21.05
CA THR A 404 -10.38 27.06 -21.79
C THR A 404 -11.71 26.93 -21.04
N GLU A 405 -11.71 26.84 -19.71
CA GLU A 405 -12.92 26.76 -18.90
C GLU A 405 -13.72 28.07 -18.93
N VAL A 406 -13.04 29.22 -18.83
CA VAL A 406 -13.68 30.55 -18.95
C VAL A 406 -14.30 30.72 -20.35
N GLU A 407 -13.57 30.33 -21.39
CA GLU A 407 -14.10 30.35 -22.76
C GLU A 407 -15.32 29.43 -22.90
N LEU A 408 -15.30 28.23 -22.31
CA LEU A 408 -16.41 27.29 -22.38
C LEU A 408 -17.65 27.78 -21.62
N HIS A 409 -17.46 28.48 -20.50
CA HIS A 409 -18.55 29.10 -19.72
C HIS A 409 -19.16 30.33 -20.39
N SER A 410 -18.38 31.06 -21.20
CA SER A 410 -18.87 32.23 -21.96
C SER A 410 -19.55 31.86 -23.28
N LEU A 411 -19.59 30.57 -23.65
CA LEU A 411 -20.27 30.09 -24.85
C LEU A 411 -21.78 29.94 -24.61
N ASP A 412 -22.58 30.71 -25.35
CA ASP A 412 -24.04 30.62 -25.37
C ASP A 412 -24.58 29.21 -25.74
N SER A 413 -25.80 28.93 -25.30
CA SER A 413 -26.56 27.69 -25.58
C SER A 413 -26.70 27.36 -27.07
N ASN A 414 -26.56 28.35 -27.96
CA ASN A 414 -26.77 28.26 -29.41
C ASN A 414 -25.52 27.84 -30.23
N LYS A 415 -24.35 27.62 -29.61
CA LYS A 415 -23.16 27.20 -30.37
C LYS A 415 -23.16 25.69 -30.71
N PRO A 416 -22.53 25.28 -31.84
CA PRO A 416 -22.48 23.88 -32.27
C PRO A 416 -21.86 22.96 -31.21
N GLN A 417 -22.49 21.81 -30.98
CA GLN A 417 -22.02 20.80 -30.02
C GLN A 417 -20.58 20.33 -30.32
N GLU A 418 -20.17 20.37 -31.59
CA GLU A 418 -18.83 20.04 -32.07
C GLU A 418 -17.74 20.95 -31.50
N LEU A 419 -18.05 22.24 -31.31
CA LEU A 419 -17.11 23.19 -30.71
C LEU A 419 -16.89 22.88 -29.23
N LYS A 420 -17.97 22.59 -28.49
CA LYS A 420 -17.90 22.16 -27.08
C LYS A 420 -17.09 20.86 -26.92
N ASN A 421 -17.30 19.90 -27.83
CA ASN A 421 -16.55 18.65 -27.86
C ASN A 421 -15.06 18.86 -28.15
N SER A 422 -14.70 19.80 -29.02
CA SER A 422 -13.30 20.15 -29.32
C SER A 422 -12.57 20.72 -28.10
N PHE A 423 -13.19 21.64 -27.37
CA PHE A 423 -12.62 22.16 -26.12
C PHE A 423 -12.50 21.08 -25.04
N LEU A 424 -13.47 20.17 -24.94
CA LEU A 424 -13.39 19.05 -24.01
C LEU A 424 -12.21 18.12 -24.34
N ARG A 425 -12.00 17.78 -25.62
CA ARG A 425 -10.85 16.99 -26.08
C ARG A 425 -9.52 17.68 -25.77
N TYR A 426 -9.44 18.99 -26.02
CA TYR A 426 -8.25 19.77 -25.71
C TYR A 426 -7.92 19.76 -24.20
N ARG A 427 -8.93 19.91 -23.33
CA ARG A 427 -8.76 19.79 -21.87
C ARG A 427 -8.26 18.41 -21.43
N ILE A 428 -8.81 17.34 -22.02
CA ILE A 428 -8.37 15.97 -21.73
C ILE A 428 -6.88 15.80 -22.09
N LEU A 429 -6.49 16.28 -23.27
CA LEU A 429 -5.11 16.21 -23.74
C LEU A 429 -4.13 17.01 -22.85
N LEU A 430 -4.52 18.19 -22.39
CA LEU A 430 -3.71 18.97 -21.44
C LEU A 430 -3.56 18.25 -20.08
N LYS A 431 -4.63 17.63 -19.57
CA LYS A 431 -4.57 16.83 -18.33
C LYS A 431 -3.64 15.63 -18.48
N GLU A 432 -3.65 14.96 -19.63
CA GLU A 432 -2.74 13.85 -19.91
C GLU A 432 -1.28 14.31 -19.93
N LYS A 433 -0.98 15.46 -20.57
CA LYS A 433 0.35 16.06 -20.55
C LYS A 433 0.83 16.39 -19.14
N ILE A 434 -0.03 16.98 -18.30
CA ILE A 434 0.28 17.24 -16.88
C ILE A 434 0.63 15.93 -16.15
N ASN A 435 -0.17 14.88 -16.34
CA ASN A 435 0.07 13.60 -15.70
C ASN A 435 1.42 12.99 -16.13
N ASN A 436 1.74 13.04 -17.42
CA ASN A 436 3.02 12.55 -17.93
C ASN A 436 4.21 13.34 -17.37
N SER A 437 4.13 14.67 -17.32
CA SER A 437 5.16 15.51 -16.67
C SER A 437 5.33 15.16 -15.19
N GLN A 438 4.23 14.89 -14.47
CA GLN A 438 4.27 14.49 -13.07
C GLN A 438 4.98 13.14 -12.87
N ILE A 439 4.77 12.19 -13.78
CA ILE A 439 5.48 10.90 -13.79
C ILE A 439 6.99 11.13 -13.95
N LEU A 440 7.41 11.95 -14.93
CA LEU A 440 8.82 12.27 -15.15
C LEU A 440 9.46 12.97 -13.95
N ILE A 441 8.75 13.90 -13.30
CA ILE A 441 9.21 14.56 -12.06
C ILE A 441 9.47 13.51 -10.99
N ASN A 442 8.53 12.59 -10.78
CA ASN A 442 8.66 11.54 -9.77
C ASN A 442 9.86 10.62 -10.07
N GLU A 443 10.07 10.24 -11.32
CA GLU A 443 11.25 9.46 -11.72
C GLU A 443 12.56 10.18 -11.43
N LYS A 444 12.63 11.49 -11.69
CA LYS A 444 13.83 12.31 -11.39
C LYS A 444 14.05 12.47 -9.89
N LYS A 445 13.00 12.71 -9.11
CA LYS A 445 13.07 12.76 -7.63
C LYS A 445 13.58 11.45 -7.04
N LEU A 446 13.14 10.31 -7.58
CA LEU A 446 13.68 9.00 -7.18
C LEU A 446 15.17 8.85 -7.51
N LYS A 447 15.65 9.38 -8.64
CA LYS A 447 17.08 9.37 -8.99
C LYS A 447 17.90 10.25 -8.04
N ILE A 448 17.39 11.42 -7.67
CA ILE A 448 18.05 12.30 -6.68
C ILE A 448 18.16 11.59 -5.34
N SER A 449 17.06 11.04 -4.82
CA SER A 449 17.05 10.30 -3.55
C SER A 449 18.03 9.12 -3.59
N TYR A 450 18.13 8.42 -4.71
CA TYR A 450 19.13 7.35 -4.88
C TYR A 450 20.57 7.88 -4.75
N ILE A 451 20.88 9.03 -5.37
CA ILE A 451 22.21 9.67 -5.30
C ILE A 451 22.52 10.14 -3.88
N GLU A 452 21.58 10.78 -3.19
CA GLU A 452 21.74 11.26 -1.80
C GLU A 452 21.93 10.11 -0.80
N ASN A 453 21.20 9.00 -0.99
CA ASN A 453 21.37 7.79 -0.20
C ASN A 453 22.77 7.18 -0.40
N VAL A 454 23.32 7.32 -1.59
CA VAL A 454 24.66 6.82 -1.94
C VAL A 454 25.74 7.71 -1.35
N GLU A 455 25.57 9.02 -1.39
CA GLU A 455 26.43 9.98 -0.70
C GLU A 455 26.51 9.65 0.80
N SER A 456 25.35 9.37 1.41
CA SER A 456 25.24 8.93 2.81
C SER A 456 25.95 7.59 3.06
N ASP A 457 25.80 6.62 2.15
CA ASP A 457 26.51 5.33 2.21
C ASP A 457 28.04 5.51 2.04
N PHE A 458 28.49 6.45 1.20
CA PHE A 458 29.91 6.71 0.93
C PHE A 458 30.65 7.22 2.17
N LEU A 459 30.01 8.09 2.96
CA LEU A 459 30.52 8.54 4.25
C LEU A 459 30.73 7.36 5.23
N LEU A 460 29.88 6.34 5.14
CA LEU A 460 29.94 5.08 5.90
C LEU A 460 31.00 4.10 5.35
N MET A 461 31.28 4.13 4.05
CA MET A 461 32.21 3.22 3.36
C MET A 461 33.70 3.52 3.61
N LYS A 462 34.05 4.69 4.16
CA LYS A 462 35.43 5.03 4.56
C LYS A 462 36.08 3.96 5.44
N ASN A 463 35.32 3.41 6.39
CA ASN A 463 35.80 2.38 7.31
C ASN A 463 35.87 0.99 6.65
N LEU A 464 35.05 0.76 5.62
CA LEU A 464 34.93 -0.53 4.95
C LEU A 464 36.05 -0.78 3.94
N LEU A 465 36.45 0.26 3.20
CA LEU A 465 37.58 0.21 2.27
C LEU A 465 38.87 -0.20 3.00
N ALA A 466 39.13 0.45 4.13
CA ALA A 466 40.27 0.13 4.97
C ALA A 466 40.23 -1.33 5.48
N THR A 467 39.07 -1.81 5.96
CA THR A 467 38.97 -3.18 6.49
C THR A 467 38.95 -4.28 5.43
N THR A 468 38.39 -4.01 4.24
CA THR A 468 38.25 -5.01 3.18
C THR A 468 39.55 -5.28 2.43
N ILE A 469 40.41 -4.26 2.29
CA ILE A 469 41.69 -4.41 1.59
C ILE A 469 42.81 -4.88 2.53
N LEU A 470 42.70 -4.60 3.83
CA LEU A 470 43.63 -5.13 4.85
C LEU A 470 43.32 -6.58 5.27
N ALA A 471 42.15 -7.11 4.94
CA ALA A 471 41.78 -8.49 5.21
C ALA A 471 42.05 -9.37 3.98
N GLU A 472 42.66 -10.54 4.17
CA GLU A 472 42.82 -11.54 3.10
C GLU A 472 41.46 -11.90 2.49
N TYR A 473 41.40 -12.01 1.15
CA TYR A 473 40.16 -12.29 0.43
C TYR A 473 39.63 -13.69 0.76
N THR A 474 38.62 -13.79 1.63
CA THR A 474 38.05 -15.09 2.07
C THR A 474 37.04 -15.71 1.08
N GLY A 475 36.82 -15.10 -0.09
CA GLY A 475 35.86 -15.59 -1.09
C GLY A 475 34.41 -15.13 -0.90
N GLU A 476 34.08 -14.58 0.28
CA GLU A 476 32.83 -13.88 0.59
C GLU A 476 33.07 -12.37 0.61
N ILE A 477 32.13 -11.61 0.04
CA ILE A 477 32.29 -10.16 -0.13
C ILE A 477 31.11 -9.45 0.48
N ASP A 478 31.45 -8.40 1.22
CA ASP A 478 30.51 -7.45 1.75
C ASP A 478 29.69 -6.80 0.60
N PRO A 479 28.35 -6.89 0.61
CA PRO A 479 27.48 -6.21 -0.36
C PRO A 479 27.77 -4.71 -0.52
N ARG A 480 28.37 -4.06 0.49
CA ARG A 480 28.80 -2.66 0.48
C ARG A 480 29.98 -2.41 -0.47
N LEU A 481 30.94 -3.35 -0.59
CA LEU A 481 32.07 -3.23 -1.54
C LEU A 481 31.56 -3.15 -2.99
N ARG A 482 30.60 -4.02 -3.35
CA ARG A 482 30.02 -4.00 -4.69
C ARG A 482 29.36 -2.67 -5.04
N ARG A 483 28.69 -2.03 -4.07
CA ARG A 483 28.09 -0.70 -4.30
C ARG A 483 29.17 0.31 -4.66
N LEU A 484 30.25 0.36 -3.89
CA LEU A 484 31.39 1.23 -4.17
C LEU A 484 31.95 1.01 -5.59
N LEU A 485 32.10 -0.24 -6.00
CA LEU A 485 32.66 -0.56 -7.31
C LEU A 485 31.79 -0.11 -8.48
N LEU A 486 30.46 -0.21 -8.34
CA LEU A 486 29.52 0.33 -9.34
C LEU A 486 29.61 1.87 -9.45
N TYR A 487 30.14 2.54 -8.42
CA TYR A 487 30.38 3.98 -8.40
C TYR A 487 31.75 4.39 -8.91
N LEU A 488 32.80 3.67 -8.54
CA LEU A 488 34.15 3.98 -8.99
C LEU A 488 34.31 3.66 -10.47
N PHE A 489 33.69 2.57 -10.92
CA PHE A 489 33.94 2.03 -12.25
C PHE A 489 32.70 2.12 -13.13
N GLU A 490 32.89 2.66 -14.32
CA GLU A 490 31.87 2.64 -15.37
C GLU A 490 31.91 1.30 -16.08
N ARG A 491 33.14 0.85 -16.38
CA ARG A 491 33.40 -0.29 -17.24
C ARG A 491 34.77 -0.87 -16.89
N ILE A 492 34.82 -2.18 -16.72
CA ILE A 492 36.06 -2.94 -16.50
C ILE A 492 36.12 -3.99 -17.60
N GLU A 493 37.15 -3.96 -18.43
CA GLU A 493 37.36 -4.95 -19.47
C GLU A 493 38.42 -5.95 -19.05
N ILE A 494 38.19 -7.23 -19.37
CA ILE A 494 39.11 -8.31 -19.01
C ILE A 494 39.32 -9.28 -20.17
N GLY A 495 40.59 -9.70 -20.33
CA GLY A 495 41.04 -10.73 -21.27
C GLY A 495 41.24 -12.11 -20.62
N PRO A 496 41.65 -13.12 -21.40
CA PRO A 496 41.96 -14.46 -20.89
C PRO A 496 43.22 -14.51 -19.99
N ASP A 497 44.08 -13.50 -20.10
CA ASP A 497 45.27 -13.23 -19.30
C ASP A 497 44.96 -12.59 -17.92
N LEU A 498 43.68 -12.31 -17.65
CA LEU A 498 43.20 -11.59 -16.48
C LEU A 498 43.81 -10.18 -16.36
N VAL A 499 44.19 -9.53 -17.46
CA VAL A 499 44.62 -8.12 -17.44
C VAL A 499 43.38 -7.24 -17.54
N TYR A 500 43.30 -6.23 -16.68
CA TYR A 500 42.17 -5.30 -16.58
C TYR A 500 42.45 -4.02 -17.37
N ASP A 501 41.50 -3.59 -18.21
CA ASP A 501 41.43 -2.21 -18.68
C ASP A 501 40.24 -1.54 -17.98
N VAL A 502 40.51 -0.54 -17.15
CA VAL A 502 39.52 0.07 -16.28
C VAL A 502 39.13 1.44 -16.78
N THR A 503 37.84 1.67 -16.96
CA THR A 503 37.25 3.00 -17.17
C THR A 503 36.55 3.42 -15.89
N ALA A 504 37.17 4.34 -15.16
CA ALA A 504 36.60 4.89 -13.94
C ALA A 504 35.58 6.00 -14.27
N ARG A 505 34.58 6.17 -13.39
CA ARG A 505 33.61 7.28 -13.46
C ARG A 505 34.17 8.59 -12.89
N ILE A 506 35.37 8.52 -12.31
CA ILE A 506 36.12 9.59 -11.65
C ILE A 506 37.53 9.54 -12.25
N ASP A 507 38.17 10.68 -12.44
CA ASP A 507 39.52 10.74 -12.99
C ASP A 507 40.52 10.20 -11.96
N LEU A 508 40.90 8.93 -12.12
CA LEU A 508 41.91 8.29 -11.29
C LEU A 508 43.34 8.56 -11.79
N GLU A 509 43.54 9.33 -12.86
CA GLU A 509 44.84 9.49 -13.52
C GLU A 509 45.48 10.88 -13.33
N ASN A 510 44.74 11.91 -12.92
CA ASN A 510 45.36 13.21 -12.61
C ASN A 510 45.96 13.23 -11.19
N ASP A 511 47.26 12.91 -11.10
CA ASP A 511 48.33 13.92 -10.96
C ASP A 511 49.69 13.24 -11.23
N SER A 512 50.32 13.65 -12.34
CA SER A 512 51.62 13.22 -12.88
C SER A 512 51.72 11.81 -13.53
N PRO A 513 52.24 11.69 -14.76
CA PRO A 513 52.43 10.41 -15.43
C PRO A 513 53.60 9.66 -14.78
N ILE A 514 53.31 8.61 -14.00
CA ILE A 514 54.26 7.52 -13.86
C ILE A 514 54.01 6.59 -15.03
N VAL A 515 54.83 6.76 -16.07
CA VAL A 515 55.00 5.79 -17.13
C VAL A 515 55.42 4.46 -16.48
N LEU A 516 54.48 3.53 -16.31
CA LEU A 516 54.80 2.11 -16.11
C LEU A 516 54.82 1.43 -17.49
N SER A 517 55.76 1.84 -18.33
CA SER A 517 56.21 1.02 -19.44
C SER A 517 57.15 -0.05 -18.91
N GLY A 518 56.70 -1.30 -18.94
CA GLY A 518 57.55 -2.47 -19.13
C GLY A 518 58.12 -3.12 -17.87
N PHE A 519 57.52 -4.25 -17.50
CA PHE A 519 58.29 -5.43 -17.09
C PHE A 519 57.64 -6.68 -17.70
N ILE A 520 58.12 -7.04 -18.90
CA ILE A 520 58.20 -8.43 -19.34
C ILE A 520 59.69 -8.67 -19.61
N THR A 521 60.37 -9.29 -18.64
CA THR A 521 61.36 -10.39 -18.72
C THR A 521 62.08 -10.49 -17.39
#